data_AF-A0A950PJH2-F1
#
_entry.id   AF-A0A950PJH2-F1
#
_cell.length_a   1.000
_cell.length_b   1.000
_cell.length_c   1.000
_cell.angle_alpha   90.00
_cell.angle_beta   90.00
_cell.angle_gamma   90.00
#
_symmetry.space_group_name_H-M   'P 1'
#
loop_
_entity.id
_entity.type
_entity.pdbx_description
1 polymer ?
#
loop_
_entity_poly.entity_id
_entity_poly.type
_entity_poly.pdbx_seq_one_letter_code
_entity_poly.pdbx_strand_id
1 'polypeptide(L)'
;MVVYLVMALALFADDDYEEAITRLSEPLERWGCWDRAWEVPTASAITQARKRLGSEVLAEIFDQVAVPVADELTGGAWLGRHRLVSIDGMEWDLPDTHDNVEEFGRSGTETHPSTFPKARMLTLVETGSLAPIGAAIGPIAGKRSGEQTLAFQLFDCLEQGMLLLADRGFYGFRQWCAAADTGADLLWRVGETVTLPRVHSRVMAGVGLAVRGQARVGSQGFPARAQWMASRGWMPWPRALTR
;
A
#
# COMPACT_ATOMS: atom_id res chain seq x y z
N MET A 1 -14.29 -22.59 -0.60
CA MET A 1 -13.91 -22.60 0.83
C MET A 1 -12.43 -22.27 1.04
N VAL A 2 -11.49 -22.98 0.43
CA VAL A 2 -10.04 -22.77 0.69
C VAL A 2 -9.56 -21.33 0.44
N VAL A 3 -10.06 -20.66 -0.60
CA VAL A 3 -9.77 -19.23 -0.86
C VAL A 3 -10.17 -18.34 0.33
N TYR A 4 -11.43 -18.46 0.78
CA TYR A 4 -11.92 -17.74 1.95
C TYR A 4 -11.16 -18.07 3.22
N LEU A 5 -10.72 -19.33 3.38
CA LEU A 5 -9.85 -19.72 4.48
C LEU A 5 -8.51 -18.97 4.42
N VAL A 6 -7.86 -18.88 3.26
CA VAL A 6 -6.57 -18.15 3.16
C VAL A 6 -6.76 -16.66 3.46
N MET A 7 -7.86 -16.05 3.02
CA MET A 7 -8.19 -14.67 3.40
C MET A 7 -8.45 -14.54 4.91
N ALA A 8 -9.14 -15.51 5.51
CA ALA A 8 -9.37 -15.55 6.96
C ALA A 8 -8.06 -15.69 7.74
N LEU A 9 -7.09 -16.47 7.26
CA LEU A 9 -5.75 -16.57 7.87
C LEU A 9 -4.97 -15.25 7.82
N ALA A 10 -5.23 -14.39 6.83
CA ALA A 10 -4.64 -13.05 6.80
C ALA A 10 -5.34 -12.10 7.79
N LEU A 11 -6.66 -12.23 7.95
CA LEU A 11 -7.44 -11.41 8.88
C LEU A 11 -7.23 -11.81 10.36
N PHE A 12 -7.01 -13.10 10.60
CA PHE A 12 -6.84 -13.73 11.90
C PHE A 12 -5.45 -14.35 12.02
N ALA A 13 -4.41 -13.55 11.77
CA ALA A 13 -3.03 -14.03 11.67
C ALA A 13 -2.48 -14.67 12.98
N ASP A 14 -3.09 -14.37 14.11
CA ASP A 14 -2.72 -14.91 15.44
C ASP A 14 -3.42 -16.24 15.76
N ASP A 15 -4.46 -16.61 15.00
CA ASP A 15 -5.24 -17.83 15.22
C ASP A 15 -4.58 -19.03 14.52
N ASP A 16 -4.80 -20.23 15.06
CA ASP A 16 -4.44 -21.46 14.35
C ASP A 16 -5.42 -21.76 13.20
N TYR A 17 -5.09 -22.77 12.39
CA TYR A 17 -5.89 -23.11 11.21
C TYR A 17 -7.32 -23.56 11.54
N GLU A 18 -7.52 -24.21 12.68
CA GLU A 18 -8.81 -24.78 13.08
C GLU A 18 -9.71 -23.67 13.66
N GLU A 19 -9.14 -22.74 14.42
CA GLU A 19 -9.83 -21.54 14.89
C GLU A 19 -10.21 -20.61 13.72
N ALA A 20 -9.28 -20.35 12.80
CA ALA A 20 -9.54 -19.46 11.66
C ALA A 20 -10.68 -19.99 10.75
N ILE A 21 -10.75 -21.31 10.52
CA ILE A 21 -11.83 -21.88 9.72
C ILE A 21 -13.16 -21.93 10.48
N THR A 22 -13.12 -22.08 11.81
CA THR A 22 -14.30 -22.02 12.67
C THR A 22 -14.91 -20.61 12.65
N ARG A 23 -14.10 -19.57 12.81
CA ARG A 23 -14.56 -18.17 12.69
C ARG A 23 -15.14 -17.83 11.33
N LEU A 24 -14.64 -18.48 10.28
CA LEU A 24 -15.18 -18.33 8.93
C LEU A 24 -16.53 -19.04 8.76
N SER A 25 -16.72 -20.22 9.35
CA SER A 25 -17.94 -21.03 9.16
C SER A 25 -19.10 -20.66 10.09
N GLU A 26 -18.83 -20.20 11.31
CA GLU A 26 -19.87 -19.85 12.30
C GLU A 26 -20.91 -18.82 11.79
N PRO A 27 -20.53 -17.69 11.15
CA PRO A 27 -21.52 -16.76 10.60
C PRO A 27 -22.35 -17.38 9.49
N LEU A 28 -21.73 -18.24 8.66
CA LEU A 28 -22.41 -18.91 7.54
C LEU A 28 -23.44 -19.92 8.05
N GLU A 29 -23.12 -20.66 9.11
CA GLU A 29 -24.08 -21.55 9.78
C GLU A 29 -25.24 -20.74 10.37
N ARG A 30 -24.93 -19.63 11.06
CA ARG A 30 -25.95 -18.74 11.65
C ARG A 30 -26.88 -18.15 10.59
N TRP A 31 -26.38 -17.87 9.39
CA TRP A 31 -27.18 -17.40 8.25
C TRP A 31 -27.93 -18.52 7.52
N GLY A 32 -27.74 -19.78 7.92
CA GLY A 32 -28.40 -20.94 7.30
C GLY A 32 -27.86 -21.27 5.90
N CYS A 33 -26.68 -20.77 5.54
CA CYS A 33 -26.02 -21.03 4.27
C CYS A 33 -24.83 -22.01 4.39
N TRP A 34 -24.69 -22.66 5.54
CA TRP A 34 -23.68 -23.68 5.80
C TRP A 34 -24.29 -24.99 6.29
N ASP A 35 -23.70 -26.10 5.88
CA ASP A 35 -24.13 -27.43 6.29
C ASP A 35 -23.77 -27.66 7.77
N ARG A 36 -24.79 -27.96 8.59
CA ARG A 36 -24.61 -28.27 10.02
C ARG A 36 -23.91 -29.61 10.26
N ALA A 37 -23.85 -30.49 9.27
CA ALA A 37 -23.09 -31.74 9.35
C ALA A 37 -21.60 -31.55 9.03
N TRP A 38 -21.17 -30.33 8.71
CA TRP A 38 -19.77 -30.03 8.40
C TRP A 38 -18.92 -30.02 9.66
N GLU A 39 -17.80 -30.76 9.64
CA GLU A 39 -16.81 -30.79 10.71
C GLU A 39 -15.56 -30.01 10.33
N VAL A 40 -14.90 -29.40 11.32
CA VAL A 40 -13.64 -28.68 11.15
C VAL A 40 -12.55 -29.66 10.66
N PRO A 41 -11.96 -29.43 9.47
CA PRO A 41 -10.88 -30.27 8.96
C PRO A 41 -9.62 -30.14 9.82
N THR A 42 -8.84 -31.21 9.89
CA THR A 42 -7.56 -31.19 10.59
C THR A 42 -6.58 -30.21 9.97
N ALA A 43 -5.65 -29.69 10.79
CA ALA A 43 -4.56 -28.81 10.32
C ALA A 43 -3.76 -29.38 9.13
N SER A 44 -3.57 -30.71 9.06
CA SER A 44 -2.89 -31.37 7.93
C SER A 44 -3.72 -31.32 6.65
N ALA A 45 -5.03 -31.55 6.73
CA ALA A 45 -5.94 -31.44 5.59
C ALA A 45 -5.99 -30.00 5.05
N ILE A 46 -6.02 -29.00 5.96
CA ILE A 46 -5.97 -27.57 5.62
C ILE A 46 -4.66 -27.24 4.90
N THR A 47 -3.53 -27.70 5.44
CA THR A 47 -2.21 -27.49 4.82
C THR A 47 -2.14 -28.06 3.40
N GLN A 48 -2.62 -29.28 3.20
CA GLN A 48 -2.66 -29.89 1.87
C GLN A 48 -3.61 -29.15 0.91
N ALA A 49 -4.75 -28.66 1.40
CA ALA A 49 -5.68 -27.88 0.60
C ALA A 49 -5.06 -26.55 0.14
N ARG A 50 -4.34 -25.84 1.02
CA ARG A 50 -3.63 -24.60 0.68
C ARG A 50 -2.53 -24.84 -0.35
N LYS A 51 -1.77 -25.93 -0.21
CA LYS A 51 -0.75 -26.31 -1.21
C LYS A 51 -1.36 -26.58 -2.59
N ARG A 52 -2.55 -27.20 -2.66
CA ARG A 52 -3.25 -27.43 -3.93
C ARG A 52 -3.82 -26.15 -4.55
N LEU A 53 -4.17 -25.15 -3.74
CA LEU A 53 -4.74 -23.89 -4.23
C LEU A 53 -3.70 -23.08 -5.03
N GLY A 54 -2.45 -23.04 -4.57
CA GLY A 54 -1.41 -22.20 -5.17
C GLY A 54 -1.60 -20.71 -4.85
N SER A 55 -0.58 -19.91 -5.13
CA SER A 55 -0.63 -18.44 -4.99
C SER A 55 -1.25 -17.77 -6.20
N GLU A 56 -1.18 -18.41 -7.37
CA GLU A 56 -1.66 -17.90 -8.65
C GLU A 56 -3.15 -17.58 -8.61
N VAL A 57 -3.96 -18.43 -7.94
CA VAL A 57 -5.39 -18.19 -7.78
C VAL A 57 -5.67 -16.94 -6.95
N LEU A 58 -4.87 -16.67 -5.93
CA LEU A 58 -5.03 -15.46 -5.11
C LEU A 58 -4.59 -14.21 -5.85
N ALA A 59 -3.55 -14.30 -6.67
CA ALA A 59 -3.13 -13.22 -7.55
C ALA A 59 -4.23 -12.89 -8.58
N GLU A 60 -4.81 -13.91 -9.23
CA GLU A 60 -5.89 -13.71 -10.21
C GLU A 60 -7.14 -13.10 -9.56
N ILE A 61 -7.51 -13.52 -8.35
CA ILE A 61 -8.62 -12.93 -7.60
C ILE A 61 -8.30 -11.48 -7.23
N PHE A 62 -7.08 -11.20 -6.75
CA PHE A 62 -6.65 -9.85 -6.44
C PHE A 62 -6.77 -8.93 -7.66
N ASP A 63 -6.26 -9.34 -8.83
CA ASP A 63 -6.32 -8.56 -10.05
C ASP A 63 -7.76 -8.26 -10.50
N GLN A 64 -8.72 -9.13 -10.18
CA GLN A 64 -10.14 -8.90 -10.48
C GLN A 64 -10.84 -7.93 -9.51
N VAL A 65 -10.36 -7.81 -8.27
CA VAL A 65 -11.02 -7.01 -7.21
C VAL A 65 -10.26 -5.75 -6.85
N ALA A 66 -8.99 -5.64 -7.22
CA ALA A 66 -8.15 -4.47 -6.98
C ALA A 66 -8.54 -3.34 -7.94
N VAL A 67 -9.64 -2.67 -7.63
CA VAL A 67 -10.19 -1.56 -8.41
C VAL A 67 -10.52 -0.37 -7.51
N PRO A 68 -10.55 0.86 -8.04
CA PRO A 68 -11.03 2.03 -7.30
C PRO A 68 -12.49 1.84 -6.87
N VAL A 69 -12.82 2.17 -5.61
CA VAL A 69 -14.18 2.00 -5.05
C VAL A 69 -14.77 3.29 -4.50
N ALA A 70 -13.97 4.36 -4.40
CA ALA A 70 -14.43 5.63 -3.88
C ALA A 70 -15.44 6.29 -4.82
N ASP A 71 -16.47 6.83 -4.21
CA ASP A 71 -17.41 7.76 -4.83
C ASP A 71 -17.03 9.22 -4.54
N GLU A 72 -17.83 10.18 -5.01
CA GLU A 72 -17.61 11.62 -4.79
C GLU A 72 -17.76 12.04 -3.32
N LEU A 73 -18.45 11.24 -2.50
CA LEU A 73 -18.68 11.50 -1.08
C LEU A 73 -17.58 10.91 -0.19
N THR A 74 -16.74 10.05 -0.76
CA THR A 74 -15.63 9.41 -0.06
C THR A 74 -14.58 10.46 0.32
N GLY A 75 -14.50 10.75 1.61
CA GLY A 75 -13.60 11.76 2.15
C GLY A 75 -12.14 11.47 1.78
N GLY A 76 -11.47 12.46 1.19
CA GLY A 76 -10.05 12.35 0.83
C GLY A 76 -9.74 11.58 -0.45
N ALA A 77 -10.75 11.13 -1.20
CA ALA A 77 -10.54 10.45 -2.49
C ALA A 77 -10.30 11.40 -3.67
N TRP A 78 -10.62 12.68 -3.52
CA TRP A 78 -10.58 13.64 -4.61
C TRP A 78 -9.86 14.93 -4.24
N LEU A 79 -9.11 15.46 -5.21
CA LEU A 79 -8.55 16.80 -5.19
C LEU A 79 -9.04 17.57 -6.41
N GLY A 80 -10.16 18.29 -6.25
CA GLY A 80 -10.89 18.85 -7.38
C GLY A 80 -11.40 17.73 -8.29
N ARG A 81 -11.01 17.75 -9.57
CA ARG A 81 -11.39 16.72 -10.56
C ARG A 81 -10.53 15.46 -10.50
N HIS A 82 -9.46 15.45 -9.72
CA HIS A 82 -8.48 14.37 -9.73
C HIS A 82 -8.77 13.33 -8.67
N ARG A 83 -8.86 12.06 -9.06
CA ARG A 83 -8.90 10.93 -8.13
C ARG A 83 -7.51 10.77 -7.53
N LEU A 84 -7.41 10.83 -6.20
CA LEU A 84 -6.13 10.69 -5.52
C LEU A 84 -5.75 9.21 -5.43
N VAL A 85 -4.55 8.88 -5.92
CA VAL A 85 -3.96 7.55 -5.76
C VAL A 85 -2.57 7.71 -5.14
N SER A 86 -2.17 6.77 -4.30
CA SER A 86 -0.89 6.81 -3.61
C SER A 86 -0.13 5.51 -3.86
N ILE A 87 1.18 5.61 -4.04
CA ILE A 87 2.07 4.45 -4.15
C ILE A 87 3.00 4.39 -2.94
N ASP A 88 3.04 3.24 -2.27
CA ASP A 88 3.92 3.04 -1.12
C ASP A 88 4.40 1.58 -1.00
N GLY A 89 5.64 1.44 -0.52
CA GLY A 89 6.37 0.18 -0.44
C GLY A 89 6.50 -0.31 1.00
N MET A 90 6.50 -1.63 1.19
CA MET A 90 6.76 -2.27 2.47
C MET A 90 7.56 -3.56 2.28
N GLU A 91 8.23 -4.00 3.36
CA GLU A 91 8.96 -5.27 3.40
C GLU A 91 8.33 -6.21 4.41
N TRP A 92 8.16 -7.47 4.02
CA TRP A 92 7.58 -8.53 4.86
C TRP A 92 8.62 -9.61 5.13
N ASP A 93 8.68 -10.08 6.37
CA ASP A 93 9.44 -11.29 6.70
C ASP A 93 8.72 -12.53 6.17
N LEU A 94 9.48 -13.43 5.56
CA LEU A 94 9.00 -14.69 5.02
C LEU A 94 9.46 -15.85 5.90
N PRO A 95 8.74 -17.00 5.88
CA PRO A 95 9.24 -18.23 6.50
C PRO A 95 10.62 -18.60 5.97
N ASP A 96 11.52 -19.01 6.87
CA ASP A 96 12.88 -19.41 6.52
C ASP A 96 12.90 -20.78 5.84
N THR A 97 12.68 -20.76 4.52
CA THR A 97 12.74 -21.93 3.66
C THR A 97 13.75 -21.69 2.55
N HIS A 98 14.31 -22.78 2.00
CA HIS A 98 15.27 -22.68 0.90
C HIS A 98 14.69 -21.92 -0.30
N ASP A 99 13.47 -22.27 -0.71
CA ASP A 99 12.77 -21.65 -1.83
C ASP A 99 12.56 -20.14 -1.63
N ASN A 100 12.18 -19.70 -0.42
CA ASN A 100 12.03 -18.27 -0.13
C ASN A 100 13.37 -17.52 -0.10
N VAL A 101 14.43 -18.17 0.39
CA VAL A 101 15.78 -17.58 0.36
C VAL A 101 16.25 -17.40 -1.08
N GLU A 102 16.04 -18.41 -1.93
CA GLU A 102 16.43 -18.41 -3.34
C GLU A 102 15.66 -17.35 -4.13
N GLU A 103 14.34 -17.28 -3.96
CA GLU A 103 13.48 -16.35 -4.71
C GLU A 103 13.62 -14.90 -4.22
N PHE A 104 13.55 -14.65 -2.91
CA PHE A 104 13.39 -13.30 -2.36
C PHE A 104 14.66 -12.70 -1.74
N GLY A 105 15.57 -13.55 -1.26
CA GLY A 105 16.81 -13.14 -0.61
C GLY A 105 16.65 -12.59 0.81
N ARG A 106 17.76 -12.14 1.39
CA ARG A 106 17.89 -11.61 2.77
C ARG A 106 18.46 -10.20 2.76
N SER A 107 17.95 -9.32 3.63
CA SER A 107 18.42 -7.93 3.68
C SER A 107 19.73 -7.86 4.45
N GLY A 108 20.44 -6.74 4.33
CA GLY A 108 21.75 -6.54 4.96
C GLY A 108 22.93 -6.90 4.06
N THR A 109 24.10 -7.05 4.67
CA THR A 109 25.33 -7.40 3.96
C THR A 109 25.52 -8.92 3.93
N GLU A 110 26.36 -9.42 3.02
CA GLU A 110 26.70 -10.86 2.98
C GLU A 110 27.22 -11.39 4.33
N THR A 111 27.91 -10.53 5.08
CA THR A 111 28.45 -10.85 6.41
C THR A 111 27.44 -10.74 7.55
N HIS A 112 26.36 -9.98 7.36
CA HIS A 112 25.33 -9.73 8.38
C HIS A 112 23.93 -9.70 7.72
N PRO A 113 23.44 -10.85 7.23
CA PRO A 113 22.12 -10.93 6.64
C PRO A 113 21.02 -10.89 7.72
N SER A 114 19.81 -10.49 7.33
CA SER A 114 18.61 -10.58 8.16
C SER A 114 18.32 -12.03 8.58
N THR A 115 17.73 -12.19 9.77
CA THR A 115 17.36 -13.51 10.32
C THR A 115 16.33 -14.25 9.47
N PHE A 116 15.47 -13.53 8.76
CA PHE A 116 14.49 -14.11 7.85
C PHE A 116 14.70 -13.58 6.42
N PRO A 117 14.32 -14.36 5.39
CA PRO A 117 14.14 -13.83 4.03
C PRO A 117 13.07 -12.75 4.03
N LYS A 118 13.14 -11.82 3.07
CA LYS A 118 12.17 -10.72 2.98
C LYS A 118 11.63 -10.56 1.57
N ALA A 119 10.32 -10.35 1.45
CA ALA A 119 9.70 -9.87 0.22
C ALA A 119 9.51 -8.36 0.29
N ARG A 120 9.69 -7.68 -0.85
CA ARG A 120 9.28 -6.29 -1.03
C ARG A 120 7.95 -6.27 -1.74
N MET A 121 6.97 -5.56 -1.18
CA MET A 121 5.67 -5.34 -1.77
C MET A 121 5.49 -3.85 -2.02
N LEU A 122 5.03 -3.50 -3.20
CA LEU A 122 4.63 -2.16 -3.56
C LEU A 122 3.14 -2.16 -3.86
N THR A 123 2.41 -1.18 -3.33
CA THR A 123 0.96 -1.07 -3.56
C THR A 123 0.62 0.27 -4.15
N LEU A 124 -0.24 0.26 -5.17
CA LEU A 124 -0.97 1.42 -5.64
C LEU A 124 -2.36 1.37 -5.00
N VAL A 125 -2.71 2.40 -4.25
CA VAL A 125 -3.97 2.47 -3.53
C VAL A 125 -4.74 3.72 -3.89
N GLU A 126 -6.05 3.61 -3.92
CA GLU A 126 -6.94 4.75 -3.92
C GLU A 126 -6.86 5.47 -2.57
N THR A 127 -6.58 6.77 -2.60
CA THR A 127 -6.53 7.58 -1.38
C THR A 127 -7.96 7.80 -0.87
N GLY A 128 -8.16 7.85 0.45
CA GLY A 128 -9.50 8.01 1.04
C GLY A 128 -10.18 6.67 1.35
N SER A 129 -10.41 5.83 0.34
CA SER A 129 -10.94 4.47 0.56
C SER A 129 -9.88 3.48 1.04
N LEU A 130 -8.61 3.75 0.70
CA LEU A 130 -7.47 2.84 0.89
C LEU A 130 -7.61 1.51 0.14
N ALA A 131 -8.51 1.44 -0.84
CA ALA A 131 -8.67 0.26 -1.68
C ALA A 131 -7.44 0.07 -2.58
N PRO A 132 -6.86 -1.13 -2.64
CA PRO A 132 -5.77 -1.42 -3.57
C PRO A 132 -6.29 -1.39 -5.01
N ILE A 133 -5.50 -0.80 -5.89
CA ILE A 133 -5.71 -0.77 -7.35
C ILE A 133 -4.69 -1.70 -8.03
N GLY A 134 -3.54 -1.92 -7.40
CA GLY A 134 -2.53 -2.84 -7.89
C GLY A 134 -1.47 -3.14 -6.84
N ALA A 135 -0.79 -4.28 -6.99
CA ALA A 135 0.31 -4.67 -6.13
C ALA A 135 1.40 -5.38 -6.92
N ALA A 136 2.65 -5.09 -6.58
CA ALA A 136 3.82 -5.74 -7.16
C ALA A 136 4.69 -6.29 -6.04
N ILE A 137 5.05 -7.57 -6.12
CA ILE A 137 5.90 -8.24 -5.13
C ILE A 137 7.20 -8.63 -5.82
N GLY A 138 8.32 -8.42 -5.13
CA GLY A 138 9.62 -8.80 -5.65
C GLY A 138 10.65 -9.10 -4.57
N PRO A 139 11.82 -9.59 -4.99
CA PRO A 139 12.94 -9.82 -4.10
C PRO A 139 13.45 -8.50 -3.52
N ILE A 140 14.14 -8.59 -2.38
CA ILE A 140 14.74 -7.43 -1.75
C ILE A 140 16.20 -7.20 -2.17
N ALA A 141 16.83 -8.22 -2.77
CA ALA A 141 18.22 -8.23 -3.25
C ALA A 141 18.30 -8.63 -4.73
N GLY A 142 19.42 -8.34 -5.39
CA GLY A 142 19.63 -8.63 -6.81
C GLY A 142 19.20 -7.49 -7.75
N LYS A 143 19.30 -7.71 -9.06
CA LYS A 143 18.91 -6.71 -10.07
C LYS A 143 17.38 -6.61 -10.13
N ARG A 144 16.85 -5.40 -10.34
CA ARG A 144 15.40 -5.11 -10.47
C ARG A 144 14.57 -5.31 -9.19
N SER A 145 15.23 -5.37 -8.03
CA SER A 145 14.59 -5.52 -6.71
C SER A 145 14.13 -4.20 -6.07
N GLY A 146 14.60 -3.04 -6.56
CA GLY A 146 14.29 -1.76 -5.94
C GLY A 146 12.82 -1.34 -6.13
N GLU A 147 12.27 -0.58 -5.18
CA GLU A 147 10.90 -0.04 -5.21
C GLU A 147 10.60 0.69 -6.53
N GLN A 148 11.55 1.48 -7.02
CA GLN A 148 11.43 2.17 -8.30
C GLN A 148 11.29 1.23 -9.50
N THR A 149 11.80 0.00 -9.42
CA THR A 149 11.66 -0.99 -10.49
C THR A 149 10.29 -1.65 -10.43
N LEU A 150 9.81 -1.98 -9.23
CA LEU A 150 8.47 -2.52 -9.02
C LEU A 150 7.39 -1.49 -9.40
N ALA A 151 7.64 -0.19 -9.21
CA ALA A 151 6.71 0.87 -9.57
C ALA A 151 6.30 0.83 -11.05
N PHE A 152 7.20 0.46 -11.96
CA PHE A 152 6.87 0.34 -13.39
C PHE A 152 5.78 -0.69 -13.67
N GLN A 153 5.67 -1.74 -12.85
CA GLN A 153 4.64 -2.77 -13.01
C GLN A 153 3.25 -2.25 -12.64
N LEU A 154 3.18 -1.15 -11.87
CA LEU A 154 1.92 -0.57 -11.39
C LEU A 154 1.49 0.66 -12.20
N PHE A 155 2.31 1.17 -13.11
CA PHE A 155 1.94 2.33 -13.92
C PHE A 155 0.84 2.01 -14.92
N ASP A 156 0.70 0.75 -15.35
CA ASP A 156 -0.41 0.33 -16.22
C ASP A 156 -1.78 0.41 -15.52
N CYS A 157 -1.80 0.52 -14.19
CA CYS A 157 -3.00 0.76 -13.40
C CYS A 157 -3.38 2.25 -13.29
N LEU A 158 -2.54 3.17 -13.79
CA LEU A 158 -2.79 4.59 -13.77
C LEU A 158 -3.62 5.00 -14.99
N GLU A 159 -4.57 5.90 -14.76
CA GLU A 159 -5.45 6.40 -15.81
C GLU A 159 -5.51 7.93 -15.82
N GLN A 160 -5.97 8.49 -16.95
CA GLN A 160 -6.27 9.91 -17.04
C GLN A 160 -7.29 10.33 -15.96
N GLY A 161 -7.01 11.45 -15.29
CA GLY A 161 -7.84 11.96 -14.20
C GLY A 161 -7.42 11.44 -12.82
N MET A 162 -6.44 10.53 -12.72
CA MET A 162 -5.77 10.23 -11.47
C MET A 162 -4.67 11.27 -11.16
N LEU A 163 -4.43 11.52 -9.87
CA LEU A 163 -3.27 12.24 -9.35
C LEU A 163 -2.47 11.29 -8.45
N LEU A 164 -1.30 10.85 -8.95
CA LEU A 164 -0.41 9.96 -8.24
C LEU A 164 0.44 10.71 -7.22
N LEU A 165 0.24 10.37 -5.95
CA LEU A 165 1.05 10.79 -4.81
C LEU A 165 2.18 9.78 -4.61
N ALA A 166 3.41 10.27 -4.56
CA ALA A 166 4.56 9.43 -4.26
C ALA A 166 5.55 10.13 -3.33
N ASP A 167 6.21 9.32 -2.53
CA ASP A 167 7.24 9.72 -1.60
C ASP A 167 8.59 10.03 -2.32
N ARG A 168 9.63 10.46 -1.58
CA ARG A 168 10.92 10.89 -2.16
C ARG A 168 11.75 9.76 -2.75
N GLY A 169 11.50 8.51 -2.35
CA GLY A 169 12.19 7.31 -2.82
C GLY A 169 11.80 6.94 -4.25
N PHE A 170 10.63 7.37 -4.72
CA PHE A 170 10.14 7.08 -6.06
C PHE A 170 10.65 8.02 -7.14
N TYR A 171 11.15 9.20 -6.76
CA TYR A 171 11.59 10.19 -7.72
C TYR A 171 12.79 9.70 -8.55
N GLY A 172 12.56 9.56 -9.85
CA GLY A 172 13.56 9.36 -10.89
C GLY A 172 12.99 9.79 -12.24
N PHE A 173 13.83 10.37 -13.10
CA PHE A 173 13.35 10.98 -14.36
C PHE A 173 12.62 9.97 -15.25
N ARG A 174 13.13 8.73 -15.35
CA ARG A 174 12.49 7.67 -16.14
C ARG A 174 11.12 7.30 -15.58
N GLN A 175 11.01 7.15 -14.26
CA GLN A 175 9.78 6.80 -13.57
C GLN A 175 8.74 7.91 -13.71
N TRP A 176 9.17 9.16 -13.59
CA TRP A 176 8.32 10.32 -13.81
C TRP A 176 7.74 10.33 -15.22
N CYS A 177 8.59 10.18 -16.24
CA CYS A 177 8.13 10.13 -17.64
C CYS A 177 7.15 8.97 -17.85
N ALA A 178 7.50 7.76 -17.42
CA ALA A 178 6.64 6.60 -17.61
C ALA A 178 5.28 6.75 -16.92
N ALA A 179 5.25 7.27 -15.69
CA ALA A 179 3.99 7.53 -15.00
C ALA A 179 3.18 8.66 -15.67
N ALA A 180 3.83 9.71 -16.17
CA ALA A 180 3.15 10.80 -16.87
C ALA A 180 2.61 10.36 -18.25
N ASP A 181 3.29 9.45 -18.93
CA ASP A 181 2.88 8.92 -20.24
C ASP A 181 1.58 8.11 -20.17
N THR A 182 1.17 7.65 -18.98
CA THR A 182 -0.15 7.04 -18.72
C THR A 182 -1.31 8.04 -18.82
N GLY A 183 -1.01 9.35 -18.77
CA GLY A 183 -1.99 10.42 -18.72
C GLY A 183 -2.42 10.83 -17.30
N ALA A 184 -1.90 10.18 -16.26
CA ALA A 184 -2.07 10.61 -14.87
C ALA A 184 -1.27 11.88 -14.56
N ASP A 185 -1.82 12.71 -13.68
CA ASP A 185 -1.09 13.83 -13.09
C ASP A 185 -0.23 13.33 -11.92
N LEU A 186 0.89 14.00 -11.64
CA LEU A 186 1.87 13.53 -10.65
C LEU A 186 2.15 14.60 -9.58
N LEU A 187 2.09 14.20 -8.30
CA LEU A 187 2.55 14.99 -7.16
C LEU A 187 3.52 14.18 -6.33
N TRP A 188 4.80 14.27 -6.68
CA TRP A 188 5.85 13.49 -6.02
C TRP A 188 6.70 14.37 -5.12
N ARG A 189 6.98 13.87 -3.92
CA ARG A 189 7.99 14.46 -3.06
C ARG A 189 9.37 14.21 -3.70
N VAL A 190 10.25 15.19 -3.64
CA VAL A 190 11.64 15.04 -4.12
C VAL A 190 12.63 15.20 -2.96
N GLY A 191 13.79 14.57 -3.09
CA GLY A 191 14.89 14.75 -2.15
C GLY A 191 15.47 16.18 -2.21
N GLU A 192 16.09 16.62 -1.11
CA GLU A 192 16.68 17.97 -1.00
C GLU A 192 17.83 18.22 -1.99
N THR A 193 18.42 17.15 -2.54
CA THR A 193 19.52 17.20 -3.50
C THR A 193 19.06 17.47 -4.94
N VAL A 194 17.75 17.43 -5.20
CA VAL A 194 17.18 17.66 -6.54
C VAL A 194 16.94 19.16 -6.71
N THR A 195 17.70 19.80 -7.61
CA THR A 195 17.51 21.21 -7.97
C THR A 195 16.50 21.31 -9.10
N LEU A 196 15.36 21.97 -8.86
CA LEU A 196 14.32 22.20 -9.86
C LEU A 196 14.17 23.70 -10.16
N PRO A 197 14.14 24.11 -11.44
CA PRO A 197 13.89 25.49 -11.79
C PRO A 197 12.45 25.87 -11.40
N ARG A 198 12.28 27.02 -10.75
CA ARG A 198 10.95 27.53 -10.40
C ARG A 198 10.27 28.03 -11.66
N VAL A 199 9.27 27.30 -12.13
CA VAL A 199 8.56 27.68 -13.35
C VAL A 199 7.48 28.72 -13.07
N HIS A 200 6.59 28.55 -12.07
CA HIS A 200 5.51 29.51 -11.75
C HIS A 200 5.26 29.67 -10.23
N SER A 201 4.59 30.76 -9.82
CA SER A 201 4.17 31.02 -8.44
C SER A 201 2.70 31.42 -8.34
N ARG A 202 1.82 30.43 -8.33
CA ARG A 202 0.42 30.63 -7.93
C ARG A 202 -0.09 29.35 -7.28
N VAL A 203 -0.09 29.35 -5.94
CA VAL A 203 -0.89 28.41 -5.15
C VAL A 203 -2.23 29.10 -4.96
N MET A 204 -3.24 28.72 -5.75
CA MET A 204 -4.61 29.15 -5.48
C MET A 204 -5.10 28.41 -4.22
N ALA A 205 -5.75 29.14 -3.32
CA ALA A 205 -6.29 28.58 -2.08
C ALA A 205 -7.22 27.39 -2.39
N GLY A 206 -6.80 26.17 -2.04
CA GLY A 206 -7.62 24.96 -2.12
C GLY A 206 -6.94 23.74 -2.76
N VAL A 207 -5.95 23.94 -3.65
CA VAL A 207 -5.12 22.85 -4.21
C VAL A 207 -3.71 23.40 -4.42
N GLY A 208 -2.75 22.94 -3.62
CA GLY A 208 -1.36 23.37 -3.69
C GLY A 208 -0.46 22.30 -4.30
N LEU A 209 -0.15 22.43 -5.58
CA LEU A 209 1.07 21.84 -6.13
C LEU A 209 2.20 22.87 -5.90
N ALA A 210 3.14 22.55 -5.01
CA ALA A 210 4.30 23.40 -4.77
C ALA A 210 5.54 22.54 -4.52
N VAL A 211 6.46 22.56 -5.50
CA VAL A 211 7.86 22.17 -5.30
C VAL A 211 8.52 23.25 -4.43
N ARG A 212 9.00 22.88 -3.24
CA ARG A 212 9.65 23.82 -2.28
C ARG A 212 11.15 23.56 -2.20
N GLY A 213 11.94 24.60 -2.43
CA GLY A 213 13.38 24.63 -2.18
C GLY A 213 13.77 25.77 -1.22
N GLN A 214 14.56 25.38 -0.21
CA GLN A 214 15.45 26.11 0.70
C GLN A 214 15.01 27.40 1.40
N ALA A 215 14.90 27.29 2.74
CA ALA A 215 15.63 28.20 3.62
C ALA A 215 16.65 27.35 4.39
N ARG A 216 17.93 27.72 4.36
CA ARG A 216 18.92 27.22 5.34
C ARG A 216 18.45 27.70 6.71
N VAL A 217 18.00 26.79 7.57
CA VAL A 217 17.94 27.06 9.01
C VAL A 217 19.18 26.41 9.58
N GLY A 218 20.18 27.25 9.89
CA GLY A 218 21.28 26.85 10.75
C GLY A 218 20.72 26.29 12.06
N SER A 219 21.48 25.40 12.68
CA SER A 219 21.13 24.69 13.91
C SER A 219 20.74 25.60 15.07
N GLN A 220 19.48 26.07 15.14
CA GLN A 220 18.81 26.58 16.33
C GLN A 220 17.28 26.50 16.19
N GLY A 221 16.64 25.69 17.05
CA GLY A 221 15.25 25.85 17.51
C GLY A 221 14.12 25.43 16.56
N PHE A 222 13.29 24.48 17.00
CA PHE A 222 11.93 24.31 16.47
C PHE A 222 11.13 25.61 16.70
N PRO A 223 10.53 26.24 15.67
CA PRO A 223 9.53 27.26 15.91
C PRO A 223 8.21 26.59 16.32
N ALA A 224 7.64 27.06 17.43
CA ALA A 224 6.29 26.69 17.85
C ALA A 224 5.25 27.05 16.78
N ARG A 225 4.30 26.14 16.56
CA ARG A 225 2.99 26.27 15.90
C ARG A 225 2.79 27.54 15.04
N ALA A 226 2.74 27.38 13.71
CA ALA A 226 2.58 28.49 12.78
C ALA A 226 1.25 29.26 13.00
N GLN A 227 1.35 30.58 13.19
CA GLN A 227 0.27 31.51 13.55
C GLN A 227 -0.88 31.66 12.53
N TRP A 228 -0.78 31.06 11.34
CA TRP A 228 -1.86 31.13 10.32
C TRP A 228 -2.99 30.11 10.55
N MET A 229 -2.85 29.20 11.52
CA MET A 229 -3.94 28.32 11.98
C MET A 229 -5.06 29.07 12.75
N ALA A 230 -4.85 30.33 13.15
CA ALA A 230 -5.78 31.05 14.04
C ALA A 230 -6.85 31.90 13.34
N SER A 231 -6.80 32.09 12.01
CA SER A 231 -7.59 33.15 11.36
C SER A 231 -8.83 32.71 10.57
N ARG A 232 -9.17 31.42 10.51
CA ARG A 232 -10.43 30.96 9.92
C ARG A 232 -11.03 29.82 10.74
N GLY A 233 -12.23 30.07 11.26
CA GLY A 233 -12.93 29.26 12.25
C GLY A 233 -12.92 27.77 11.94
N TRP A 234 -12.14 27.04 12.73
CA TRP A 234 -12.29 25.61 12.95
C TRP A 234 -13.19 25.43 14.17
N MET A 235 -14.26 24.64 14.03
CA MET A 235 -14.90 24.05 15.20
C MET A 235 -13.91 23.03 15.80
N PRO A 236 -13.58 23.13 17.11
CA PRO A 236 -12.75 22.13 17.76
C PRO A 236 -13.47 20.77 17.79
N TRP A 237 -12.73 19.70 17.50
CA TRP A 237 -13.17 18.33 17.71
C TRP A 237 -13.68 18.14 19.16
N PRO A 238 -14.85 17.49 19.38
CA PRO A 238 -15.36 17.24 20.73
C PRO A 238 -14.39 16.38 21.53
N ARG A 239 -13.91 16.90 22.67
CA ARG A 239 -13.06 16.18 23.63
C ARG A 239 -13.86 15.21 24.51
N ALA A 240 -14.60 14.31 23.89
CA ALA A 240 -15.25 13.22 24.61
C ALA A 240 -15.18 11.98 23.73
N LEU A 241 -14.08 11.23 23.86
CA LEU A 241 -13.96 9.78 23.64
C LEU A 241 -12.52 9.38 24.03
N THR A 242 -12.20 9.62 25.30
CA THR A 242 -11.13 8.92 26.02
C THR A 242 -11.71 8.42 27.33
N ARG A 243 -12.15 7.17 27.32
CA ARG A 243 -12.04 6.22 28.43
C ARG A 243 -11.82 4.85 27.83
#